data_AF-A0A2T9K3Q6-F1
#
_entry.id   AF-A0A2T9K3Q6-F1
#
_cell.length_a   1.000
_cell.length_b   1.000
_cell.length_c   1.000
_cell.angle_alpha   90.00
_cell.angle_beta   90.00
_cell.angle_gamma   90.00
#
_symmetry.space_group_name_H-M   'P 1'
#
loop_
_entity.id
_entity.type
_entity.pdbx_description
1 polymer ?
#
loop_
_entity_poly.entity_id
_entity_poly.type
_entity_poly.pdbx_seq_one_letter_code
_entity_poly.pdbx_strand_id
1 'polypeptide(L)'
;MTTADPLAPLRAKFLVRVADDLSKLRAPQTSAKDKHYIVHRLAGAAGVFGYAAVTDLARDLDDLLIDQGDAPPEAFAELIAALEGLG
;
A
#
# COMPACT_ATOMS: atom_id res chain seq x y z
N MET A 1 -21.06 11.81 -25.40
CA MET A 1 -19.59 11.93 -25.33
C MET A 1 -19.19 11.36 -23.98
N THR A 2 -18.78 10.09 -23.93
CA THR A 2 -18.37 9.43 -22.70
C THR A 2 -16.98 9.94 -22.34
N THR A 3 -16.90 10.83 -21.36
CA THR A 3 -15.63 11.26 -20.79
C THR A 3 -14.97 10.03 -20.17
N ALA A 4 -13.96 9.47 -20.84
CA ALA A 4 -13.18 8.36 -20.31
C ALA A 4 -12.58 8.79 -18.96
N ASP A 5 -12.65 7.93 -17.95
CA ASP A 5 -12.05 8.20 -16.62
C ASP A 5 -10.54 8.47 -16.82
N PRO A 6 -10.07 9.72 -16.63
CA PRO A 6 -8.67 10.07 -16.88
C PRO A 6 -7.71 9.34 -15.93
N LEU A 7 -8.20 8.83 -14.81
CA LEU A 7 -7.42 8.08 -13.83
C LEU A 7 -7.34 6.59 -14.13
N ALA A 8 -8.19 6.04 -15.00
CA ALA A 8 -8.19 4.61 -15.34
C ALA A 8 -6.80 4.05 -15.70
N PRO A 9 -6.00 4.67 -16.60
CA PRO A 9 -4.66 4.15 -16.91
C PRO A 9 -3.67 4.29 -15.74
N LEU A 10 -3.84 5.29 -14.87
CA LEU A 10 -3.00 5.46 -13.68
C LEU A 10 -3.36 4.45 -12.60
N ARG A 11 -4.66 4.16 -12.43
CA ARG A 11 -5.17 3.15 -11.51
C ARG A 11 -4.69 1.75 -11.89
N ALA A 12 -4.70 1.42 -13.19
CA ALA A 12 -4.16 0.16 -13.68
C ALA A 12 -2.67 0.01 -13.34
N LYS A 13 -1.86 1.05 -13.56
CA LYS A 13 -0.42 1.06 -13.17
C LYS A 13 -0.23 0.94 -11.66
N PHE A 14 -1.11 1.57 -10.87
CA PHE A 14 -1.09 1.44 -9.42
C PHE A 14 -1.35 -0.02 -9.00
N LEU A 15 -2.36 -0.69 -9.56
CA LEU A 15 -2.68 -2.08 -9.24
C LEU A 15 -1.56 -3.06 -9.62
N VAL A 16 -0.93 -2.89 -10.79
CA VAL A 16 0.27 -3.68 -11.15
C VAL A 16 1.36 -3.51 -10.09
N ARG A 17 1.59 -2.29 -9.63
CA ARG A 17 2.59 -2.03 -8.61
C ARG A 17 2.20 -2.56 -7.23
N VAL A 18 0.92 -2.53 -6.87
CA VAL A 18 0.41 -3.18 -5.64
C VAL A 18 0.71 -4.67 -5.64
N ALA A 19 0.59 -5.36 -6.78
CA ALA A 19 0.95 -6.77 -6.89
C ALA A 19 2.46 -7.01 -6.64
N ASP A 20 3.33 -6.14 -7.16
CA ASP A 20 4.77 -6.18 -6.87
C ASP A 20 5.06 -5.89 -5.39
N ASP A 21 4.35 -4.92 -4.80
CA ASP A 21 4.48 -4.53 -3.40
C ASP A 21 4.06 -5.66 -2.46
N LEU A 22 2.93 -6.33 -2.75
CA LEU A 22 2.47 -7.52 -2.03
C LEU A 22 3.54 -8.62 -2.02
N SER A 23 4.16 -8.87 -3.19
CA SER A 23 5.22 -9.85 -3.31
C SER A 23 6.43 -9.50 -2.43
N LYS A 24 6.78 -8.21 -2.32
CA LYS A 24 7.85 -7.74 -1.45
C LYS A 24 7.48 -7.78 0.03
N LEU A 25 6.28 -7.36 0.41
CA LEU A 25 5.84 -7.36 1.81
C LEU A 25 5.81 -8.77 2.41
N ARG A 26 5.46 -9.78 1.61
CA ARG A 26 5.45 -11.19 2.01
C ARG A 26 6.83 -11.84 2.05
N ALA A 27 7.81 -11.29 1.32
CA ALA A 27 9.12 -11.89 1.23
C ALA A 27 9.92 -11.69 2.54
N PRO A 28 10.43 -12.77 3.17
CA PRO A 28 11.13 -12.68 4.45
C PRO A 28 12.43 -11.89 4.36
N GLN A 29 13.04 -11.82 3.18
CA GLN A 29 14.29 -11.09 2.91
C GLN A 29 14.09 -9.59 2.66
N THR A 30 12.85 -9.09 2.61
CA THR A 30 12.60 -7.67 2.35
C THR A 30 13.02 -6.85 3.57
N SER A 31 13.90 -5.86 3.33
CA SER A 31 14.44 -5.01 4.39
C SER A 31 13.34 -4.17 5.04
N ALA A 32 13.51 -3.82 6.32
CA ALA A 32 12.59 -2.93 7.02
C ALA A 32 12.44 -1.58 6.30
N LYS A 33 13.53 -1.07 5.71
CA LYS A 33 13.53 0.16 4.90
C LYS A 33 12.65 0.04 3.67
N ASP A 34 12.71 -1.08 2.95
CA ASP A 34 11.86 -1.31 1.78
C ASP A 34 10.38 -1.46 2.17
N LYS A 35 10.11 -2.15 3.29
CA LYS A 35 8.74 -2.25 3.84
C LYS A 35 8.19 -0.87 4.18
N HIS A 36 8.94 -0.06 4.90
CA HIS A 36 8.55 1.32 5.23
C HIS A 36 8.31 2.14 3.96
N TYR A 37 9.19 2.07 2.96
CA TYR A 37 8.99 2.78 1.70
C TYR A 37 7.69 2.36 0.98
N ILE A 38 7.34 1.07 1.02
CA ILE A 38 6.08 0.57 0.46
C ILE A 38 4.89 1.16 1.22
N VAL A 39 4.90 1.09 2.55
CA VAL A 39 3.86 1.62 3.43
C VAL A 39 3.64 3.12 3.19
N HIS A 40 4.71 3.92 3.29
CA HIS A 40 4.69 5.36 3.04
C HIS A 40 4.08 5.71 1.69
N ARG A 41 4.48 4.97 0.64
CA ARG A 41 3.96 5.20 -0.70
C ARG A 41 2.48 4.83 -0.81
N LEU A 42 2.02 3.77 -0.16
CA LEU A 42 0.61 3.37 -0.17
C LEU A 42 -0.26 4.41 0.55
N ALA A 43 0.20 4.94 1.68
CA ALA A 43 -0.45 6.01 2.44
C ALA A 43 -0.69 7.28 1.58
N GLY A 44 0.21 7.57 0.63
CA GLY A 44 0.05 8.70 -0.30
C GLY A 44 -0.73 8.37 -1.58
N ALA A 45 -0.50 7.19 -2.17
CA ALA A 45 -0.99 6.86 -3.50
C ALA A 45 -2.39 6.23 -3.53
N ALA A 46 -2.74 5.43 -2.52
CA ALA A 46 -4.02 4.70 -2.49
C ALA A 46 -5.23 5.65 -2.47
N GLY A 47 -5.11 6.77 -1.75
CA GLY A 47 -6.16 7.77 -1.60
C GLY A 47 -6.53 8.46 -2.92
N VAL A 48 -5.58 8.61 -3.84
CA VAL A 48 -5.81 9.23 -5.17
C VAL A 48 -6.82 8.43 -5.99
N PHE A 49 -6.88 7.11 -5.79
CA PHE A 49 -7.75 6.20 -6.53
C PHE A 49 -9.01 5.78 -5.75
N GLY A 50 -9.23 6.33 -4.56
CA GLY A 50 -10.41 6.06 -3.73
C GLY A 50 -10.30 4.84 -2.81
N TYR A 51 -9.09 4.28 -2.60
CA TYR A 51 -8.87 3.14 -1.71
C TYR A 51 -8.68 3.59 -0.25
N ALA A 52 -9.75 4.10 0.37
CA ALA A 52 -9.71 4.70 1.70
C ALA A 52 -9.18 3.73 2.77
N ALA A 53 -9.71 2.50 2.84
CA ALA A 53 -9.27 1.51 3.83
C ALA A 53 -7.76 1.20 3.76
N VAL A 54 -7.21 1.07 2.55
CA VAL A 54 -5.76 0.87 2.35
C VAL A 54 -4.98 2.12 2.73
N THR A 55 -5.52 3.30 2.42
CA THR A 55 -4.88 4.58 2.77
C THR A 55 -4.77 4.73 4.28
N ASP A 56 -5.84 4.44 5.02
CA ASP A 56 -5.91 4.60 6.46
C ASP A 56 -4.99 3.59 7.15
N LEU A 57 -5.07 2.30 6.79
CA LEU A 57 -4.16 1.27 7.32
C LEU A 57 -2.69 1.58 7.02
N ALA A 58 -2.39 2.05 5.81
CA ALA A 58 -1.03 2.41 5.45
C ALA A 58 -0.54 3.64 6.21
N ARG A 59 -1.40 4.63 6.51
CA ARG A 59 -1.03 5.80 7.32
C ARG A 59 -0.75 5.42 8.76
N ASP A 60 -1.64 4.66 9.38
CA ASP A 60 -1.47 4.21 10.76
C ASP A 60 -0.16 3.40 10.91
N LEU A 61 0.14 2.57 9.91
CA LEU A 61 1.39 1.81 9.87
C LEU A 61 2.62 2.69 9.57
N ASP A 62 2.50 3.72 8.72
CA ASP A 62 3.59 4.66 8.43
C ASP A 62 3.96 5.46 9.69
N ASP A 63 2.96 5.99 10.39
CA ASP A 63 3.13 6.73 11.64
C ASP A 63 3.78 5.85 12.71
N LEU A 64 3.35 4.58 12.83
CA LEU A 64 3.95 3.62 13.75
C LEU A 64 5.42 3.35 13.43
N LEU A 65 5.76 3.17 12.14
CA LEU A 65 7.13 2.94 11.68
C LEU A 65 8.02 4.19 11.86
N ILE A 66 7.46 5.38 11.77
CA ILE A 66 8.16 6.64 12.06
C ILE A 66 8.45 6.77 13.56
N ASP A 67 7.47 6.48 14.40
CA ASP A 67 7.56 6.68 15.85
C ASP A 67 8.43 5.63 16.54
N GLN A 68 8.29 4.36 16.14
CA GLN A 68 8.92 3.22 16.83
C GLN A 68 10.09 2.61 16.05
N GLY A 69 10.20 2.92 14.75
CA GLY A 69 11.21 2.32 13.85
C GLY A 69 10.91 0.88 13.45
N ASP A 70 9.85 0.27 13.98
CA ASP A 70 9.38 -1.08 13.69
C ASP A 70 7.86 -1.16 13.87
N ALA A 71 7.24 -2.21 13.34
CA ALA A 71 5.82 -2.45 13.46
C ALA A 71 5.51 -3.94 13.65
N PRO A 72 4.45 -4.28 14.40
CA PRO A 72 4.09 -5.66 14.67
C PRO A 72 3.71 -6.38 13.37
N PRO A 73 4.03 -7.69 13.24
CA PRO A 73 3.66 -8.49 12.07
C PRO A 73 2.18 -8.42 11.71
N GLU A 74 1.30 -8.28 12.71
CA GLU A 74 -0.14 -8.17 12.56
C GLU A 74 -0.54 -6.92 11.77
N ALA A 75 0.10 -5.77 12.01
CA ALA A 75 -0.19 -4.54 11.28
C ALA A 75 0.20 -4.65 9.79
N PHE A 76 1.32 -5.33 9.49
CA PHE A 76 1.67 -5.67 8.11
C PHE A 76 0.67 -6.67 7.50
N ALA A 77 0.21 -7.66 8.28
CA ALA A 77 -0.76 -8.64 7.80
C ALA A 77 -2.11 -8.00 7.44
N GLU A 78 -2.60 -7.05 8.24
CA GLU A 78 -3.82 -6.29 7.96
C GLU A 78 -3.69 -5.47 6.66
N LEU A 79 -2.58 -4.75 6.49
CA LEU A 79 -2.33 -4.01 5.24
C LEU A 79 -2.23 -4.96 4.03
N ILE A 80 -1.53 -6.09 4.17
CA ILE A 80 -1.43 -7.10 3.10
C ILE A 80 -2.81 -7.63 2.71
N ALA A 81 -3.67 -7.98 3.67
CA ALA A 81 -5.02 -8.45 3.41
C ALA A 81 -5.87 -7.39 2.69
N ALA A 82 -5.74 -6.11 3.07
CA ALA A 82 -6.43 -5.02 2.39
C ALA A 82 -5.96 -4.82 0.94
N LEU A 83 -4.66 -4.97 0.67
CA LEU A 83 -4.09 -4.90 -0.68
C LEU A 83 -4.51 -6.07 -1.56
N GLU A 84 -4.64 -7.28 -1.00
CA GLU A 84 -5.15 -8.45 -1.71
C GLU A 84 -6.59 -8.24 -2.21
N GLY A 85 -7.40 -7.51 -1.44
CA GLY A 85 -8.77 -7.14 -1.82
C GLY A 85 -8.88 -6.12 -2.95
N LEU A 86 -7.77 -5.54 -3.43
CA LEU A 86 -7.76 -4.60 -4.56
C LEU A 86 -7.67 -5.29 -5.93
N GLY A 87 -7.38 -6.59 -5.96
CA GLY A 87 -7.18 -7.39 -7.18
C GLY A 87 -8.43 -8.14 -7.64
#